data_AF-A0A963MDN6-F1
#
_entry.id   AF-A0A963MDN6-F1
#
_cell.length_a   1.000
_cell.length_b   1.000
_cell.length_c   1.000
_cell.angle_alpha   90.00
_cell.angle_beta   90.00
_cell.angle_gamma   90.00
#
_symmetry.space_group_name_H-M   'P 1'
#
loop_
_entity.id
_entity.type
_entity.pdbx_description
1 polymer ?
#
loop_
_entity_poly.entity_id
_entity_poly.type
_entity_poly.pdbx_seq_one_letter_code
_entity_poly.pdbx_strand_id
1 'polypeptide(L)'
;ANPVPIVIPIGAEDNFKGVVDLLKMKAIIWDEASQGMKFDYVDIPAELVESAKEWREKMVEAAAEASEELMNKYLEEGELSEDEIKLGLRTRTIATEIQPMLCGTAFKNKGVQRMLDAVIDFLPSPVDIPPVAGTDEDENPITRKADDSEKFSALAFKLMTDPFVGQLT
;
A
#
# COMPACT_ATOMS: atom_id res chain seq x y z
N ALA A 1 14.31 5.37 -6.18
CA ALA A 1 12.91 4.98 -5.88
C ALA A 1 12.42 4.18 -7.07
N ASN A 2 11.96 2.94 -6.86
CA ASN A 2 11.45 2.08 -7.92
C ASN A 2 9.91 2.11 -7.85
N PRO A 3 9.24 3.01 -8.61
CA PRO A 3 7.80 3.13 -8.57
C PRO A 3 7.14 1.93 -9.26
N VAL A 4 6.14 1.33 -8.62
CA VAL A 4 5.37 0.21 -9.17
C VAL A 4 3.89 0.59 -9.21
N PRO A 5 3.32 0.91 -10.39
CA PRO A 5 1.89 1.18 -10.52
C PRO A 5 1.04 0.01 -10.05
N ILE A 6 0.13 0.28 -9.11
CA ILE A 6 -0.92 -0.66 -8.66
C ILE A 6 -2.25 -0.34 -9.34
N VAL A 7 -2.43 0.93 -9.71
CA VAL A 7 -3.56 1.40 -10.47
C VAL A 7 -3.11 2.28 -11.63
N ILE A 8 -3.92 2.34 -12.69
CA ILE A 8 -3.78 3.35 -13.75
C ILE A 8 -5.05 4.21 -13.83
N PRO A 9 -4.95 5.50 -14.16
CA PRO A 9 -6.11 6.40 -14.18
C PRO A 9 -7.01 6.14 -15.38
N ILE A 10 -8.33 6.32 -15.18
CA ILE A 10 -9.32 6.36 -16.26
C ILE A 10 -9.62 7.83 -16.57
N GLY A 11 -9.06 8.31 -17.68
CA GLY A 11 -9.07 9.72 -18.04
C GLY A 11 -8.09 10.57 -17.21
N ALA A 12 -8.11 11.87 -17.43
CA ALA A 12 -7.22 12.82 -16.77
C ALA A 12 -7.94 14.17 -16.57
N GLU A 13 -7.43 14.99 -15.63
CA GLU A 13 -7.94 16.33 -15.35
C GLU A 13 -9.46 16.34 -15.07
N ASP A 14 -10.23 17.08 -15.85
CA ASP A 14 -11.69 17.15 -15.75
C ASP A 14 -12.38 15.87 -16.20
N ASN A 15 -11.72 15.10 -17.06
CA ASN A 15 -12.20 13.82 -17.58
C ASN A 15 -11.81 12.63 -16.70
N PHE A 16 -11.22 12.83 -15.52
CA PHE A 16 -10.91 11.74 -14.59
C PHE A 16 -12.19 11.10 -14.04
N LYS A 17 -12.39 9.82 -14.36
CA LYS A 17 -13.62 9.07 -14.03
C LYS A 17 -13.41 8.04 -12.92
N GLY A 18 -12.20 7.52 -12.78
CA GLY A 18 -11.90 6.44 -11.84
C GLY A 18 -10.51 5.88 -12.10
N VAL A 19 -10.28 4.65 -11.65
CA VAL A 19 -8.98 3.97 -11.82
C VAL A 19 -9.19 2.53 -12.26
N VAL A 20 -8.21 1.94 -12.93
CA VAL A 20 -8.13 0.50 -13.15
C VAL A 20 -7.28 -0.08 -12.03
N ASP A 21 -7.82 -1.04 -11.29
CA ASP A 21 -7.08 -1.87 -10.35
C ASP A 21 -6.38 -3.00 -11.10
N LEU A 22 -5.04 -2.98 -11.12
CA LEU A 22 -4.23 -3.95 -11.85
C LEU A 22 -4.17 -5.30 -11.14
N LEU A 23 -4.39 -5.36 -9.83
CA LEU A 23 -4.44 -6.63 -9.09
C LEU A 23 -5.69 -7.42 -9.49
N LYS A 24 -6.84 -6.73 -9.54
CA LYS A 24 -8.13 -7.35 -9.87
C LYS A 24 -8.46 -7.35 -11.36
N MET A 25 -7.70 -6.58 -12.15
CA MET A 25 -7.99 -6.33 -13.57
C MET A 25 -9.42 -5.87 -13.81
N LYS A 26 -9.85 -4.88 -13.02
CA LYS A 26 -11.18 -4.25 -13.10
C LYS A 26 -11.07 -2.74 -12.97
N ALA A 27 -11.96 -2.02 -13.63
CA ALA A 27 -12.13 -0.59 -13.41
C ALA A 27 -12.97 -0.36 -12.14
N ILE A 28 -12.54 0.59 -11.33
CA ILE A 28 -13.27 1.09 -10.17
C ILE A 28 -13.87 2.44 -10.55
N ILE A 29 -15.20 2.49 -10.57
CA ILE A 29 -15.96 3.73 -10.80
C ILE A 29 -16.72 4.06 -9.53
N TRP A 30 -16.48 5.24 -8.98
CA TRP A 30 -17.15 5.72 -7.77
C TRP A 30 -18.41 6.49 -8.11
N ASP A 31 -19.46 6.24 -7.32
CA ASP A 31 -20.70 6.99 -7.40
C ASP A 31 -20.53 8.39 -6.78
N GLU A 32 -20.77 9.43 -7.60
CA GLU A 32 -20.61 10.82 -7.18
C GLU A 32 -21.63 11.24 -6.11
N ALA A 33 -22.85 10.71 -6.18
CA ALA A 33 -23.92 11.06 -5.24
C ALA A 33 -23.60 10.59 -3.81
N SER A 34 -22.92 9.45 -3.68
CA SER A 34 -22.49 8.88 -2.41
C SER A 34 -21.20 9.48 -1.85
N GLN A 35 -20.62 10.49 -2.50
CA GLN A 35 -19.29 11.03 -2.16
C GLN A 35 -18.23 9.93 -2.06
N GLY A 36 -18.31 8.94 -2.96
CA GLY A 36 -17.33 7.86 -3.03
C GLY A 36 -17.48 6.75 -1.99
N MET A 37 -18.57 6.73 -1.20
CA MET A 37 -18.88 5.58 -0.32
C MET A 37 -19.28 4.33 -1.11
N LYS A 38 -19.92 4.50 -2.26
CA LYS A 38 -20.29 3.41 -3.17
C LYS A 38 -19.42 3.44 -4.41
N PHE A 39 -19.06 2.26 -4.89
CA PHE A 39 -18.33 2.08 -6.13
C PHE A 39 -18.75 0.77 -6.78
N ASP A 40 -18.54 0.69 -8.09
CA ASP A 40 -18.75 -0.51 -8.87
C ASP A 40 -17.42 -0.98 -9.47
N TYR A 41 -17.19 -2.29 -9.40
CA TYR A 41 -16.21 -2.93 -10.26
C TYR A 41 -16.84 -3.20 -11.62
N VAL A 42 -16.30 -2.57 -12.64
CA VAL A 42 -16.72 -2.74 -14.03
C VAL A 42 -15.57 -3.26 -14.88
N ASP A 43 -15.88 -3.69 -16.10
CA ASP A 43 -14.84 -4.09 -17.04
C ASP A 43 -13.95 -2.90 -17.42
N ILE A 44 -12.68 -3.19 -17.66
CA ILE A 44 -11.69 -2.18 -18.06
C ILE A 44 -12.15 -1.57 -19.40
N PRO A 45 -12.18 -0.24 -19.54
CA PRO A 45 -12.49 0.41 -20.82
C PRO A 45 -11.58 -0.12 -21.93
N ALA A 46 -12.15 -0.39 -23.10
CA ALA A 46 -11.46 -1.09 -24.20
C ALA A 46 -10.13 -0.41 -24.60
N GLU A 47 -10.09 0.91 -24.55
CA GLU A 47 -8.92 1.73 -24.83
C GLU A 47 -7.79 1.60 -23.80
N LEU A 48 -8.11 1.12 -22.59
CA LEU A 48 -7.14 0.92 -21.49
C LEU A 48 -6.74 -0.53 -21.30
N VAL A 49 -7.39 -1.51 -21.95
CA VAL A 49 -7.12 -2.94 -21.73
C VAL A 49 -5.66 -3.29 -22.00
N GLU A 50 -5.11 -2.84 -23.13
CA GLU A 50 -3.72 -3.17 -23.49
C GLU A 50 -2.72 -2.50 -22.56
N SER A 51 -2.97 -1.24 -22.18
CA SER A 51 -2.11 -0.54 -21.21
C SER A 51 -2.21 -1.17 -19.81
N ALA A 52 -3.40 -1.59 -19.39
CA ALA A 52 -3.59 -2.30 -18.12
C ALA A 52 -2.84 -3.64 -18.10
N LYS A 53 -2.84 -4.40 -19.19
CA LYS A 53 -2.04 -5.63 -19.30
C LYS A 53 -0.54 -5.35 -19.20
N GLU A 54 -0.03 -4.35 -19.93
CA GLU A 54 1.38 -3.96 -19.87
C GLU A 54 1.81 -3.57 -18.45
N TRP A 55 1.02 -2.71 -17.79
CA TRP A 55 1.35 -2.28 -16.43
C TRP A 55 1.16 -3.39 -15.40
N ARG A 56 0.19 -4.29 -15.61
CA ARG A 56 0.04 -5.49 -14.78
C ARG A 56 1.26 -6.39 -14.91
N GLU A 57 1.74 -6.65 -16.11
CA GLU A 57 2.92 -7.50 -16.33
C GLU A 57 4.13 -6.96 -15.57
N LYS A 58 4.41 -5.66 -15.69
CA LYS A 58 5.48 -5.00 -14.92
C LYS A 58 5.28 -5.08 -13.41
N MET A 59 4.02 -4.94 -12.94
CA MET A 59 3.68 -5.07 -11.53
C MET A 59 3.90 -6.51 -11.02
N VAL A 60 3.55 -7.53 -11.82
CA VAL A 60 3.73 -8.95 -11.48
C VAL A 60 5.21 -9.32 -11.49
N GLU A 61 5.98 -8.85 -12.48
CA GLU A 61 7.44 -9.00 -12.52
C GLU A 61 8.10 -8.40 -11.26
N ALA A 62 7.70 -7.18 -10.89
CA ALA A 62 8.18 -6.56 -9.66
C ALA A 62 7.77 -7.34 -8.39
N ALA A 63 6.59 -7.96 -8.38
CA ALA A 63 6.19 -8.82 -7.25
C ALA A 63 7.04 -10.11 -7.20
N ALA A 64 7.34 -10.71 -8.35
CA ALA A 64 8.09 -11.95 -8.48
C ALA A 64 9.54 -11.82 -7.96
N GLU A 65 10.15 -10.64 -8.12
CA GLU A 65 11.49 -10.33 -7.58
C GLU A 65 11.60 -10.38 -6.04
N ALA A 66 10.49 -10.51 -5.32
CA ALA A 66 10.51 -10.54 -3.85
C ALA A 66 11.15 -11.81 -3.27
N SER A 67 11.15 -12.92 -4.01
CA SER A 67 11.82 -14.18 -3.59
C SER A 67 12.16 -15.07 -4.79
N GLU A 68 13.14 -15.95 -4.62
CA GLU A 68 13.47 -16.96 -5.65
C GLU A 68 12.26 -17.86 -5.98
N GLU A 69 11.43 -18.17 -4.99
CA GLU A 69 10.22 -18.99 -5.17
C GLU A 69 9.21 -18.31 -6.10
N LEU A 70 8.89 -17.04 -5.87
CA LEU A 70 7.96 -16.28 -6.70
C LEU A 70 8.52 -16.03 -8.11
N MET A 71 9.82 -15.77 -8.21
CA MET A 71 10.51 -15.61 -9.49
C MET A 71 10.46 -16.89 -10.33
N ASN A 72 10.80 -18.04 -9.75
CA ASN A 72 10.75 -19.32 -10.45
C ASN A 72 9.33 -19.64 -10.92
N LYS A 73 8.33 -19.45 -10.04
CA LYS A 73 6.93 -19.67 -10.40
C LYS A 73 6.50 -18.78 -11.57
N TYR A 74 6.86 -17.50 -11.54
CA TYR A 74 6.55 -16.58 -12.63
C TYR A 74 7.21 -16.98 -13.95
N LEU A 75 8.47 -17.43 -13.93
CA LEU A 75 9.19 -17.88 -15.14
C LEU A 75 8.66 -19.19 -15.72
N GLU A 76 8.18 -20.11 -14.86
CA GLU A 76 7.68 -21.42 -15.28
C GLU A 76 6.20 -21.39 -15.69
N GLU A 77 5.35 -20.73 -14.90
CA GLU A 77 3.89 -20.72 -15.08
C GLU A 77 3.38 -19.46 -15.80
N GLY A 78 4.16 -18.37 -15.81
CA GLY A 78 3.79 -17.10 -16.43
C GLY A 78 2.80 -16.24 -15.62
N GLU A 79 2.26 -16.75 -14.51
CA GLU A 79 1.26 -16.06 -13.69
C GLU A 79 1.51 -16.25 -12.19
N LEU A 80 1.13 -15.23 -11.42
CA LEU A 80 1.05 -15.27 -9.95
C LEU A 80 -0.40 -14.98 -9.54
N SER A 81 -0.86 -15.62 -8.46
CA SER A 81 -2.17 -15.33 -7.87
C SER A 81 -2.22 -13.93 -7.26
N GLU A 82 -3.43 -13.38 -7.04
CA GLU A 82 -3.61 -12.06 -6.43
C GLU A 82 -2.89 -11.96 -5.06
N ASP A 83 -2.96 -13.02 -4.26
CA ASP A 83 -2.35 -13.06 -2.93
C ASP A 83 -0.82 -13.13 -2.99
N GLU A 84 -0.26 -13.87 -3.95
CA GLU A 84 1.19 -13.94 -4.19
C GLU A 84 1.74 -12.59 -4.67
N ILE A 85 1.02 -11.93 -5.59
CA ILE A 85 1.39 -10.58 -6.06
C ILE A 85 1.38 -9.62 -4.87
N LYS A 86 0.33 -9.64 -4.03
CA LYS A 86 0.25 -8.78 -2.84
C LYS A 86 1.39 -9.05 -1.87
N LEU A 87 1.69 -10.32 -1.60
CA LEU A 87 2.79 -10.72 -0.72
C LEU A 87 4.13 -10.21 -1.23
N GLY A 88 4.42 -10.40 -2.53
CA GLY A 88 5.66 -9.94 -3.14
C GLY A 88 5.81 -8.42 -3.06
N LEU A 89 4.77 -7.68 -3.45
CA LEU A 89 4.77 -6.21 -3.37
C LEU A 89 4.90 -5.71 -1.93
N ARG A 90 4.18 -6.30 -0.96
CA ARG A 90 4.27 -5.95 0.46
C ARG A 90 5.68 -6.14 0.99
N THR A 91 6.27 -7.30 0.72
CA THR A 91 7.63 -7.66 1.17
C THR A 91 8.64 -6.62 0.71
N ARG A 92 8.62 -6.29 -0.58
CA ARG A 92 9.54 -5.30 -1.16
C ARG A 92 9.25 -3.86 -0.74
N THR A 93 7.98 -3.55 -0.45
CA THR A 93 7.58 -2.23 0.07
C THR A 93 8.13 -2.01 1.48
N ILE A 94 7.98 -3.01 2.37
CA ILE A 94 8.50 -2.95 3.74
C ILE A 94 10.03 -2.91 3.75
N ALA A 95 10.67 -3.63 2.82
CA ALA A 95 12.11 -3.57 2.59
C ALA A 95 12.59 -2.25 1.94
N THR A 96 11.67 -1.33 1.59
CA THR A 96 11.93 -0.05 0.92
C THR A 96 12.59 -0.15 -0.47
N GLU A 97 12.43 -1.31 -1.13
CA GLU A 97 12.98 -1.57 -2.46
C GLU A 97 12.11 -1.00 -3.58
N ILE A 98 10.80 -0.96 -3.35
CA ILE A 98 9.80 -0.44 -4.28
C ILE A 98 8.86 0.54 -3.59
N GLN A 99 8.18 1.37 -4.40
CA GLN A 99 7.11 2.24 -3.95
C GLN A 99 5.83 1.94 -4.74
N PRO A 100 4.80 1.32 -4.12
CA PRO A 100 3.50 1.16 -4.73
C PRO A 100 2.92 2.53 -5.12
N MET A 101 2.58 2.70 -6.39
CA MET A 101 2.05 3.93 -6.94
C MET A 101 0.55 3.81 -7.15
N LEU A 102 -0.18 4.73 -6.53
CA LEU A 102 -1.61 4.90 -6.69
C LEU A 102 -1.94 6.30 -7.18
N CYS A 103 -3.12 6.45 -7.77
CA CYS A 103 -3.63 7.74 -8.21
C CYS A 103 -5.11 7.89 -7.85
N GLY A 104 -5.56 9.14 -7.81
CA GLY A 104 -6.92 9.51 -7.47
C GLY A 104 -7.05 11.02 -7.27
N THR A 105 -8.23 11.44 -6.84
CA THR A 105 -8.55 12.81 -6.48
C THR A 105 -9.34 12.81 -5.18
N ALA A 106 -8.72 13.35 -4.12
CA ALA A 106 -9.39 13.54 -2.85
C ALA A 106 -10.56 14.53 -3.00
N PHE A 107 -10.37 15.60 -3.77
CA PHE A 107 -11.39 16.63 -3.97
C PHE A 107 -12.67 16.11 -4.64
N LYS A 108 -12.55 15.23 -5.66
CA LYS A 108 -13.72 14.62 -6.31
C LYS A 108 -14.16 13.31 -5.65
N ASN A 109 -13.56 12.91 -4.52
CA ASN A 109 -13.84 11.68 -3.77
C ASN A 109 -13.66 10.37 -4.56
N LYS A 110 -12.62 10.28 -5.39
CA LYS A 110 -12.35 9.11 -6.25
C LYS A 110 -10.91 8.64 -6.07
N GLY A 111 -10.69 7.47 -5.47
CA GLY A 111 -9.38 6.81 -5.39
C GLY A 111 -8.70 6.82 -4.01
N VAL A 112 -9.06 7.74 -3.10
CA VAL A 112 -8.53 7.73 -1.71
C VAL A 112 -8.90 6.44 -0.98
N GLN A 113 -10.09 5.92 -1.25
CA GLN A 113 -10.64 4.69 -0.72
C GLN A 113 -9.75 3.50 -1.10
N ARG A 114 -9.38 3.39 -2.37
CA ARG A 114 -8.47 2.34 -2.84
C ARG A 114 -7.06 2.50 -2.29
N MET A 115 -6.62 3.73 -2.05
CA MET A 115 -5.36 4.04 -1.36
C MET A 115 -5.37 3.57 0.09
N LEU A 116 -6.49 3.70 0.82
CA LEU A 116 -6.62 3.17 2.17
C LEU A 116 -6.54 1.63 2.19
N ASP A 117 -7.12 0.94 1.20
CA ASP A 117 -6.93 -0.51 1.07
C ASP A 117 -5.44 -0.85 0.86
N ALA A 118 -4.73 -0.07 0.03
CA ALA A 118 -3.31 -0.26 -0.22
C ALA A 118 -2.43 -0.01 1.02
N VAL A 119 -2.86 0.85 1.96
CA VAL A 119 -2.20 1.00 3.27
C VAL A 119 -2.23 -0.32 4.03
N ILE A 120 -3.37 -1.00 4.04
CA ILE A 120 -3.52 -2.30 4.72
C ILE A 120 -2.72 -3.37 3.97
N ASP A 121 -2.85 -3.42 2.64
CA ASP A 121 -2.18 -4.42 1.81
C ASP A 121 -0.64 -4.32 1.91
N PHE A 122 -0.07 -3.11 1.89
CA PHE A 122 1.36 -2.93 1.62
C PHE A 122 2.18 -2.25 2.72
N LEU A 123 1.57 -1.48 3.64
CA LEU A 123 2.33 -0.83 4.71
C LEU A 123 2.51 -1.74 5.94
N PRO A 124 3.63 -1.60 6.67
CA PRO A 124 3.92 -2.47 7.79
C PRO A 124 2.97 -2.23 8.96
N SER A 125 2.66 -3.31 9.67
CA SER A 125 2.16 -3.27 11.03
C SER A 125 3.32 -3.13 12.03
N PRO A 126 3.08 -2.82 13.32
CA PRO A 126 4.14 -2.70 14.32
C PRO A 126 5.02 -3.96 14.47
N VAL A 127 4.49 -5.14 14.16
CA VAL A 127 5.23 -6.41 14.25
C VAL A 127 6.05 -6.71 12.99
N ASP A 128 5.83 -5.97 11.90
CA ASP A 128 6.54 -6.15 10.63
C ASP A 128 7.86 -5.37 10.57
N ILE A 129 8.13 -4.50 11.56
CA ILE A 129 9.36 -3.69 11.63
C ILE A 129 10.32 -4.22 12.69
N PRO A 130 11.64 -3.97 12.55
CA PRO A 130 12.61 -4.37 13.56
C PRO A 130 12.30 -3.77 14.95
N PRO A 131 12.67 -4.48 16.04
CA PRO A 131 12.57 -3.96 17.39
C PRO A 131 13.25 -2.59 17.55
N VAL A 132 12.66 -1.72 18.36
CA VAL A 132 13.20 -0.37 18.58
C VAL A 132 14.49 -0.48 19.39
N ALA A 133 15.58 0.11 18.88
CA ALA A 133 16.87 0.13 19.56
C ALA A 133 16.99 1.31 20.54
N GLY A 134 17.77 1.12 21.60
CA GLY A 134 18.10 2.14 22.59
C GLY A 134 19.29 1.73 23.45
N THR A 135 19.51 2.46 24.55
CA THR A 135 20.56 2.17 25.54
C THR A 135 19.98 2.09 26.95
N ASP A 136 20.59 1.30 27.83
CA ASP A 136 20.26 1.29 29.27
C ASP A 136 21.02 2.37 30.06
N GLU A 137 20.91 2.37 31.39
CA GLU A 137 21.54 3.34 32.29
C GLU A 137 23.08 3.28 32.26
N ASP A 138 23.66 2.15 31.85
CA ASP A 138 25.10 1.91 31.74
C ASP A 138 25.61 2.07 30.28
N GLU A 139 24.80 2.71 29.41
CA GLU A 139 25.06 2.88 27.98
C GLU A 139 25.16 1.59 27.15
N ASN A 140 24.71 0.44 27.68
CA ASN A 140 24.70 -0.80 26.91
C ASN A 140 23.54 -0.82 25.90
N PRO A 141 23.75 -1.34 24.68
CA PRO A 141 22.69 -1.42 23.68
C PRO A 141 21.60 -2.41 24.09
N ILE A 142 20.34 -1.97 23.99
CA ILE A 142 19.16 -2.78 24.24
C ILE A 142 18.14 -2.60 23.11
N THR A 143 17.19 -3.52 23.00
CA THR A 143 16.05 -3.40 22.09
C THR A 143 14.73 -3.63 22.82
N ARG A 144 13.63 -3.18 22.20
CA ARG A 144 12.25 -3.43 22.65
C ARG A 144 11.43 -3.94 21.48
N LYS A 145 10.88 -5.15 21.61
CA LYS A 145 9.97 -5.72 20.63
C LYS A 145 8.57 -5.12 20.77
N ALA A 146 7.81 -5.14 19.68
CA ALA A 146 6.39 -4.84 19.68
C ALA A 146 5.62 -6.06 20.24
N ASP A 147 5.63 -6.22 21.56
CA ASP A 147 5.00 -7.35 22.27
C ASP A 147 4.42 -6.85 23.60
N ASP A 148 3.18 -7.21 23.93
CA ASP A 148 2.50 -6.80 25.16
C ASP A 148 3.15 -7.37 26.44
N SER A 149 3.98 -8.42 26.30
CA SER A 149 4.74 -9.02 27.40
C SER A 149 6.08 -8.32 27.69
N GLU A 150 6.52 -7.40 26.81
CA GLU A 150 7.74 -6.61 27.02
C GLU A 150 7.58 -5.53 28.11
N LYS A 151 8.71 -5.01 28.59
CA LYS A 151 8.68 -3.85 29.49
C LYS A 151 8.21 -2.61 28.74
N PHE A 152 7.26 -1.88 29.34
CA PHE A 152 6.73 -0.64 28.76
C PHE A 152 7.86 0.34 28.38
N SER A 153 7.78 0.82 27.14
CA SER A 153 8.63 1.88 26.59
C SER A 153 7.82 2.68 25.58
N ALA A 154 7.95 4.01 25.60
CA ALA A 154 7.24 4.91 24.69
C ALA A 154 8.10 6.13 24.36
N LEU A 155 7.84 6.76 23.20
CA LEU A 155 8.49 7.98 22.76
C LEU A 155 7.47 9.12 22.71
N ALA A 156 7.66 10.14 23.54
CA ALA A 156 6.87 11.37 23.44
C ALA A 156 7.29 12.15 22.19
N PHE A 157 6.36 12.33 21.25
CA PHE A 157 6.65 12.98 19.96
C PHE A 157 5.92 14.32 19.76
N LYS A 158 4.91 14.63 20.58
CA LYS A 158 4.16 15.88 20.48
C LYS A 158 3.63 16.34 21.84
N LEU A 159 3.85 17.61 22.17
CA LEU A 159 3.24 18.26 23.34
C LEU A 159 2.12 19.19 22.90
N MET A 160 0.96 19.07 23.53
CA MET A 160 -0.20 19.94 23.30
C MET A 160 -0.87 20.29 24.63
N THR A 161 -1.46 21.47 24.72
CA THR A 161 -2.24 21.88 25.90
C THR A 161 -3.71 21.99 25.52
N ASP A 162 -4.54 21.26 26.25
CA ASP A 162 -6.00 21.34 26.19
C ASP A 162 -6.53 22.12 27.41
N PRO A 163 -7.48 23.05 27.23
CA PRO A 163 -7.99 23.90 28.31
C PRO A 163 -8.82 23.17 29.38
N PHE A 164 -9.34 21.97 29.09
CA PHE A 164 -10.17 21.20 30.02
C PHE A 164 -9.37 20.13 30.77
N VAL A 165 -8.37 19.53 30.12
CA VAL A 165 -7.60 18.40 30.69
C VAL A 165 -6.10 18.68 30.87
N GLY A 166 -5.62 19.86 30.47
CA GLY A 166 -4.22 20.27 30.67
C GLY A 166 -3.27 19.74 29.61
N GLN A 167 -2.06 19.37 30.00
CA GLN A 167 -1.00 18.94 29.07
C GLN A 167 -1.22 17.50 28.57
N LEU A 168 -1.28 17.35 27.25
CA LEU A 168 -1.26 16.09 26.52
C LEU A 168 0.18 15.83 26.04
N THR A 169 0.69 14.65 26.36
CA THR A 169 2.04 14.17 26.01
C THR A 169 1.94 13.00 25.04
#